data_AF-A0A510E5V7-F1
#
_entry.id   AF-A0A510E5V7-F1
#
_cell.length_a   1.000
_cell.length_b   1.000
_cell.length_c   1.000
_cell.angle_alpha   90.00
_cell.angle_beta   90.00
_cell.angle_gamma   90.00
#
_symmetry.space_group_name_H-M   'P 1'
#
loop_
_entity.id
_entity.type
_entity.pdbx_description
1 polymer ?
#
loop_
_entity_poly.entity_id
_entity_poly.type
_entity_poly.pdbx_seq_one_letter_code
_entity_poly.pdbx_strand_id
1 'polypeptide(L)'
;MISLKYNIKLKFQVDGIVEKTDVIGAIFGQTENLFGDEFDLRELQDKGRLGRITVEIYPKGNRADGEVIIPSNLDRIETALIASMVESVEKVGPYNSKFELVEVEDIRAEKLKKIIDRAKDILTVWNKEKNLDIKEVLNEISSAVKVGEIIEFGPDRLPAGPDVEKDPTLIIVEGRADIINLLRYGYRNTVAVGGANSKIPDSLISLSKNKKVVIAFVDGDHGGDLILKELQGHNVKIDYVARAPVGREVEELTGKEIAKALSNMVPLQQYLKRQEMPVQLAESSQGVVQAVVQETEQKKTEVPIVIPPQILEEIKKLPGTLEGVMYGNNWEQIEKVQVRDIIPKLETAEDGKVLYIVFDGVITQRLLDLASEKNVKLIAGARIGGVNKRPKNVTLLTFSDLFTS
;
A
#
# COMPACT_ATOMS: atom_id res chain seq x y z
N MET A 1 -36.07 -15.48 2.68
CA MET A 1 -36.70 -14.22 2.23
C MET A 1 -36.38 -14.06 0.75
N ILE A 2 -37.38 -13.93 -0.12
CA ILE A 2 -37.15 -13.81 -1.56
C ILE A 2 -36.66 -12.40 -1.88
N SER A 3 -35.56 -12.27 -2.63
CA SER A 3 -34.96 -10.97 -2.97
C SER A 3 -35.25 -10.61 -4.41
N LEU A 4 -36.23 -9.74 -4.59
CA LEU A 4 -36.64 -9.16 -5.88
C LEU A 4 -35.40 -8.66 -6.66
N LYS A 5 -35.33 -9.05 -7.94
CA LYS A 5 -34.22 -8.79 -8.87
C LYS A 5 -34.51 -7.62 -9.80
N TYR A 6 -35.74 -7.52 -10.29
CA TYR A 6 -36.16 -6.58 -11.32
C TYR A 6 -37.37 -5.75 -10.87
N ASN A 7 -37.51 -4.54 -11.39
CA ASN A 7 -38.77 -3.79 -11.42
C ASN A 7 -39.15 -3.59 -12.89
N ILE A 8 -40.28 -4.17 -13.32
CA ILE A 8 -40.91 -3.83 -14.59
C ILE A 8 -41.67 -2.51 -14.38
N LYS A 9 -41.43 -1.49 -15.21
CA LYS A 9 -42.13 -0.20 -15.17
C LYS A 9 -42.88 0.01 -16.48
N LEU A 10 -44.20 0.07 -16.42
CA LEU A 10 -45.05 0.44 -17.56
C LEU A 10 -45.72 1.78 -17.31
N LYS A 11 -45.93 2.53 -18.39
CA LYS A 11 -46.87 3.65 -18.45
C LYS A 11 -48.18 3.18 -19.06
N PHE A 12 -49.27 3.84 -18.70
CA PHE A 12 -50.55 3.57 -19.34
C PHE A 12 -51.39 4.83 -19.50
N GLN A 13 -52.31 4.76 -20.48
CA GLN A 13 -53.37 5.73 -20.70
C GLN A 13 -54.71 5.00 -20.78
N VAL A 14 -55.77 5.63 -20.26
CA VAL A 14 -57.15 5.14 -20.31
C VAL A 14 -58.09 6.24 -20.81
N ASP A 15 -58.99 5.88 -21.72
CA ASP A 15 -60.03 6.75 -22.29
C ASP A 15 -61.23 6.99 -21.33
N GLY A 16 -60.96 7.12 -20.03
CA GLY A 16 -61.98 7.34 -19.00
C GLY A 16 -61.40 7.61 -17.62
N ILE A 17 -62.29 7.62 -16.62
CA ILE A 17 -61.96 7.74 -15.19
C ILE A 17 -61.99 6.32 -14.60
N VAL A 18 -60.90 5.90 -13.96
CA VAL A 18 -60.73 4.56 -13.41
C VAL A 18 -60.01 4.61 -12.06
N GLU A 19 -60.28 3.63 -11.19
CA GLU A 19 -59.60 3.46 -9.91
C GLU A 19 -58.42 2.47 -10.01
N LYS A 20 -57.59 2.43 -8.96
CA LYS A 20 -56.44 1.51 -8.88
C LYS A 20 -56.87 0.04 -8.92
N THR A 21 -58.05 -0.25 -8.37
CA THR A 21 -58.73 -1.55 -8.41
C THR A 21 -59.09 -1.99 -9.83
N ASP A 22 -59.56 -1.07 -10.68
CA ASP A 22 -59.91 -1.38 -12.07
C ASP A 22 -58.67 -1.74 -12.88
N VAL A 23 -57.59 -0.96 -12.71
CA VAL A 23 -56.29 -1.21 -13.39
C VAL A 23 -55.70 -2.55 -12.96
N ILE A 24 -55.69 -2.84 -11.66
CA ILE A 24 -55.19 -4.12 -11.13
C ILE A 24 -56.07 -5.29 -11.60
N GLY A 25 -57.39 -5.13 -11.57
CA GLY A 25 -58.35 -6.14 -12.04
C GLY A 25 -58.22 -6.43 -13.53
N ALA A 26 -58.02 -5.40 -14.35
CA ALA A 26 -57.77 -5.51 -15.78
C ALA A 26 -56.45 -6.24 -16.09
N ILE A 27 -55.36 -5.89 -15.39
CA ILE A 27 -54.05 -6.53 -15.55
C ILE A 27 -54.14 -8.02 -15.22
N PHE A 28 -54.74 -8.41 -14.10
CA PHE A 28 -54.94 -9.82 -13.80
C PHE A 28 -55.86 -10.49 -14.84
N GLY A 29 -57.08 -9.98 -15.04
CA GLY A 29 -58.10 -10.65 -15.85
C GLY A 29 -57.82 -10.76 -17.35
N GLN A 30 -56.92 -9.95 -17.92
CA GLN A 30 -56.48 -10.07 -19.32
C GLN A 30 -55.16 -10.86 -19.50
N THR A 31 -54.45 -11.17 -18.41
CA THR A 31 -53.21 -11.98 -18.46
C THR A 31 -53.36 -13.39 -17.90
N GLU A 32 -54.40 -13.62 -17.10
CA GLU A 32 -54.85 -14.93 -16.61
C GLU A 32 -55.05 -15.91 -17.79
N ASN A 33 -54.68 -17.18 -17.61
CA ASN A 33 -54.73 -18.27 -18.60
C ASN A 33 -53.90 -18.11 -19.91
N LEU A 34 -53.25 -16.97 -20.20
CA LEU A 34 -52.49 -16.80 -21.46
C LEU A 34 -51.34 -17.81 -21.64
N PHE A 35 -50.61 -18.11 -20.55
CA PHE A 35 -49.45 -18.99 -20.53
C PHE A 35 -49.50 -20.02 -19.37
N GLY A 36 -50.70 -20.32 -18.87
CA GLY A 36 -50.95 -21.29 -17.79
C GLY A 36 -50.47 -20.88 -16.39
N ASP A 37 -50.75 -21.73 -15.41
CA ASP A 37 -50.61 -21.51 -13.96
C ASP A 37 -49.16 -21.23 -13.48
N GLU A 38 -48.16 -21.46 -14.34
CA GLU A 38 -46.75 -21.14 -14.07
C GLU A 38 -46.39 -19.68 -14.39
N PHE A 39 -47.19 -19.00 -15.21
CA PHE A 39 -47.03 -17.58 -15.58
C PHE A 39 -48.20 -16.69 -15.15
N ASP A 40 -49.27 -17.23 -14.57
CA ASP A 40 -50.35 -16.42 -13.98
C ASP A 40 -49.81 -15.46 -12.89
N LEU A 41 -50.22 -14.19 -12.96
CA LEU A 41 -49.68 -13.14 -12.10
C LEU A 41 -50.10 -13.27 -10.63
N ARG A 42 -51.24 -13.90 -10.33
CA ARG A 42 -51.72 -14.12 -8.95
C ARG A 42 -50.92 -15.24 -8.31
N GLU A 43 -50.86 -16.38 -8.99
CA GLU A 43 -50.05 -17.54 -8.61
C GLU A 43 -48.58 -17.15 -8.42
N LEU A 44 -48.00 -16.37 -9.33
CA LEU A 44 -46.65 -15.85 -9.19
C LEU A 44 -46.47 -14.90 -8.00
N GLN A 45 -47.50 -14.12 -7.62
CA GLN A 45 -47.44 -13.24 -6.45
C GLN A 45 -47.55 -14.03 -5.13
N ASP A 46 -48.43 -15.02 -5.05
CA ASP A 46 -48.60 -15.88 -3.87
C ASP A 46 -47.41 -16.83 -3.68
N LYS A 47 -46.83 -17.34 -4.77
CA LYS A 47 -45.52 -18.05 -4.77
C LYS A 47 -44.33 -17.12 -4.47
N GLY A 48 -44.56 -15.81 -4.30
CA GLY A 48 -43.54 -14.80 -4.00
C GLY A 48 -42.51 -14.57 -5.12
N ARG A 49 -42.80 -15.03 -6.34
CA ARG A 49 -41.98 -14.82 -7.54
C ARG A 49 -42.18 -13.42 -8.12
N LEU A 50 -43.38 -12.85 -7.99
CA LEU A 50 -43.67 -11.43 -8.19
C LEU A 50 -43.94 -10.74 -6.84
N GLY A 51 -43.68 -9.44 -6.79
CA GLY A 51 -44.09 -8.57 -5.69
C GLY A 51 -45.51 -8.02 -5.88
N ARG A 52 -45.92 -7.11 -4.99
CA ARG A 52 -47.19 -6.39 -5.13
C ARG A 52 -47.12 -5.43 -6.32
N ILE A 53 -48.04 -5.61 -7.26
CA ILE A 53 -48.28 -4.67 -8.37
C ILE A 53 -48.67 -3.33 -7.74
N THR A 54 -47.90 -2.28 -8.05
CA THR A 54 -48.13 -0.93 -7.55
C THR A 54 -48.62 -0.06 -8.70
N VAL A 55 -49.74 0.64 -8.51
CA VAL A 55 -50.35 1.50 -9.54
C VAL A 55 -50.47 2.93 -9.02
N GLU A 56 -50.03 3.88 -9.83
CA GLU A 56 -50.32 5.32 -9.66
C GLU A 56 -51.15 5.83 -10.84
N ILE A 57 -52.05 6.78 -10.55
CA ILE A 57 -53.03 7.31 -11.50
C ILE A 57 -53.05 8.82 -11.35
N TYR A 58 -52.99 9.52 -12.47
CA TYR A 58 -52.96 10.97 -12.58
C TYR A 58 -54.15 11.41 -13.47
N PRO A 59 -55.31 11.75 -12.87
CA PRO A 59 -56.52 12.14 -13.61
C PRO A 59 -56.31 13.41 -14.44
N LYS A 60 -56.80 13.40 -15.68
CA LYS A 60 -56.50 14.42 -16.70
C LYS A 60 -57.74 14.76 -17.53
N GLY A 61 -58.72 15.36 -16.88
CA GLY A 61 -60.04 15.61 -17.45
C GLY A 61 -60.82 14.29 -17.60
N ASN A 62 -61.20 13.93 -18.82
CA ASN A 62 -61.92 12.69 -19.13
C ASN A 62 -60.98 11.52 -19.53
N ARG A 63 -59.72 11.56 -19.10
CA ARG A 63 -58.70 10.53 -19.31
C ARG A 63 -57.90 10.33 -18.02
N ALA A 64 -57.28 9.16 -17.90
CA ALA A 64 -56.29 8.89 -16.87
C ALA A 64 -54.94 8.56 -17.52
N ASP A 65 -53.89 9.30 -17.17
CA ASP A 65 -52.51 8.88 -17.34
C ASP A 65 -52.10 8.07 -16.08
N GLY A 66 -51.17 7.12 -16.17
CA GLY A 66 -50.70 6.39 -14.99
C GLY A 66 -49.40 5.60 -15.17
N GLU A 67 -48.89 5.07 -14.06
CA GLU A 67 -47.70 4.23 -14.00
C GLU A 67 -47.99 2.93 -13.23
N VAL A 68 -47.42 1.81 -13.69
CA VAL A 68 -47.48 0.50 -13.05
C VAL A 68 -46.07 -0.01 -12.81
N ILE A 69 -45.80 -0.42 -11.56
CA ILE A 69 -44.53 -1.03 -11.16
C ILE A 69 -44.80 -2.45 -10.68
N ILE A 70 -44.16 -3.43 -11.32
CA ILE A 70 -44.24 -4.86 -10.96
C ILE A 70 -42.84 -5.34 -10.56
N PRO A 71 -42.58 -5.52 -9.25
CA PRO A 71 -41.35 -6.13 -8.79
C PRO A 71 -41.32 -7.63 -9.12
N SER A 72 -40.18 -8.15 -9.55
CA SER A 72 -39.99 -9.53 -10.00
C SER A 72 -38.73 -10.18 -9.42
N ASN A 73 -38.84 -11.45 -9.01
CA ASN A 73 -37.72 -12.36 -8.73
C ASN A 73 -37.56 -13.45 -9.82
N LEU A 74 -38.28 -13.34 -10.93
CA LEU A 74 -38.15 -14.23 -12.09
C LEU A 74 -36.77 -14.09 -12.76
N ASP A 75 -36.44 -14.91 -13.76
CA ASP A 75 -35.28 -14.66 -14.62
C ASP A 75 -35.54 -13.54 -15.65
N ARG A 76 -34.56 -13.25 -16.52
CA ARG A 76 -34.67 -12.17 -17.52
C ARG A 76 -35.70 -12.47 -18.62
N ILE A 77 -35.83 -13.72 -19.05
CA ILE A 77 -36.75 -14.15 -20.11
C ILE A 77 -38.17 -14.16 -19.54
N GLU A 78 -38.34 -14.78 -18.37
CA GLU A 78 -39.60 -14.80 -17.63
C GLU A 78 -40.10 -13.37 -17.30
N THR A 79 -39.21 -12.47 -16.84
CA THR A 79 -39.57 -11.07 -16.54
C THR A 79 -39.97 -10.30 -17.81
N ALA A 80 -39.33 -10.58 -18.95
CA ALA A 80 -39.71 -9.97 -20.23
C ALA A 80 -41.06 -10.49 -20.75
N LEU A 81 -41.37 -11.78 -20.56
CA LEU A 81 -42.68 -12.35 -20.87
C LEU A 81 -43.78 -11.66 -20.04
N ILE A 82 -43.61 -11.58 -18.72
CA ILE A 82 -44.55 -10.87 -17.83
C ILE A 82 -44.72 -9.39 -18.24
N ALA A 83 -43.64 -8.71 -18.62
CA ALA A 83 -43.71 -7.34 -19.12
C ALA A 83 -44.60 -7.23 -20.38
N SER A 84 -44.40 -8.12 -21.36
CA SER A 84 -45.20 -8.15 -22.59
C SER A 84 -46.67 -8.53 -22.37
N MET A 85 -46.97 -9.41 -21.42
CA MET A 85 -48.35 -9.76 -21.03
C MET A 85 -49.08 -8.52 -20.49
N VAL A 86 -48.45 -7.75 -19.61
CA VAL A 86 -49.05 -6.53 -19.04
C VAL A 86 -49.11 -5.37 -20.05
N GLU A 87 -48.19 -5.33 -21.02
CA GLU A 87 -48.25 -4.39 -22.14
C GLU A 87 -49.42 -4.66 -23.09
N SER A 88 -49.88 -5.91 -23.19
CA SER A 88 -51.02 -6.32 -24.05
C SER A 88 -52.42 -6.00 -23.50
N VAL A 89 -52.53 -5.26 -22.39
CA VAL A 89 -53.82 -4.95 -21.73
C VAL A 89 -54.57 -3.81 -22.46
N GLU A 90 -55.50 -4.19 -23.35
CA GLU A 90 -56.24 -3.24 -24.20
C GLU A 90 -57.39 -2.50 -23.51
N LYS A 91 -57.86 -2.95 -22.33
CA LYS A 91 -58.97 -2.31 -21.60
C LYS A 91 -58.75 -2.21 -20.10
N VAL A 92 -59.29 -1.15 -19.49
CA VAL A 92 -59.45 -0.99 -18.04
C VAL A 92 -60.90 -0.62 -17.73
N GLY A 93 -61.59 -1.48 -16.96
CA GLY A 93 -63.03 -1.36 -16.75
C GLY A 93 -63.79 -1.38 -18.08
N PRO A 94 -64.71 -0.42 -18.35
CA PRO A 94 -65.40 -0.31 -19.64
C PRO A 94 -64.60 0.44 -20.71
N TYR A 95 -63.43 1.01 -20.37
CA TYR A 95 -62.69 1.93 -21.23
C TYR A 95 -61.53 1.24 -21.95
N ASN A 96 -61.19 1.74 -23.14
CA ASN A 96 -59.96 1.33 -23.82
C ASN A 96 -58.74 1.88 -23.08
N SER A 97 -57.65 1.11 -23.09
CA SER A 97 -56.36 1.50 -22.55
C SER A 97 -55.22 1.18 -23.52
N LYS A 98 -54.11 1.89 -23.36
CA LYS A 98 -52.82 1.52 -23.93
C LYS A 98 -51.81 1.44 -22.80
N PHE A 99 -51.12 0.31 -22.68
CA PHE A 99 -49.92 0.17 -21.85
C PHE A 99 -48.67 0.27 -22.73
N GLU A 100 -47.55 0.67 -22.13
CA GLU A 100 -46.26 0.84 -22.82
C GLU A 100 -45.11 0.61 -21.83
N LEU A 101 -44.21 -0.32 -22.14
CA LEU A 101 -43.07 -0.67 -21.30
C LEU A 101 -42.02 0.45 -21.34
N VAL A 102 -41.75 1.07 -20.18
CA VAL A 102 -40.74 2.13 -20.05
C VAL A 102 -39.35 1.52 -19.87
N GLU A 103 -39.21 0.61 -18.89
CA GLU A 103 -37.95 -0.10 -18.63
C GLU A 103 -38.16 -1.34 -17.74
N VAL A 104 -37.14 -2.20 -17.70
CA VAL A 104 -36.99 -3.27 -16.70
C VAL A 104 -35.70 -3.01 -15.92
N GLU A 105 -35.83 -2.41 -14.74
CA GLU A 105 -34.70 -2.01 -13.88
C GLU A 105 -34.16 -3.21 -13.10
N ASP A 106 -32.88 -3.56 -13.25
CA ASP A 106 -32.20 -4.50 -12.33
C ASP A 106 -31.87 -3.79 -11.00
N ILE A 107 -32.76 -3.98 -10.03
CA ILE A 107 -32.62 -3.39 -8.69
C ILE A 107 -31.48 -3.99 -7.87
N ARG A 108 -30.80 -5.05 -8.33
CA ARG A 108 -29.57 -5.54 -7.70
C ARG A 108 -28.40 -4.64 -8.05
N ALA A 109 -28.29 -4.17 -9.30
CA ALA A 109 -27.24 -3.26 -9.73
C ALA A 109 -27.32 -1.93 -8.96
N GLU A 110 -28.52 -1.33 -8.87
CA GLU A 110 -28.70 -0.06 -8.17
C GLU A 110 -28.63 -0.22 -6.63
N LYS A 111 -29.07 -1.35 -6.05
CA LYS A 111 -28.79 -1.66 -4.63
C LYS A 111 -27.30 -1.85 -4.38
N LEU A 112 -26.57 -2.55 -5.25
CA LEU A 112 -25.13 -2.78 -5.11
C LEU A 112 -24.36 -1.45 -5.18
N LYS A 113 -24.71 -0.56 -6.11
CA LYS A 113 -24.19 0.80 -6.19
C LYS A 113 -24.45 1.59 -4.89
N LYS A 114 -25.70 1.61 -4.41
CA LYS A 114 -26.07 2.25 -3.13
C LYS A 114 -25.33 1.64 -1.92
N ILE A 115 -25.07 0.34 -1.91
CA ILE A 115 -24.27 -0.34 -0.87
C ILE A 115 -22.79 0.06 -0.98
N ILE A 116 -22.22 0.13 -2.18
CA ILE A 116 -20.84 0.56 -2.42
C ILE A 116 -20.66 2.02 -2.01
N ASP A 117 -21.57 2.91 -2.40
CA ASP A 117 -21.50 4.33 -2.05
C ASP A 117 -21.70 4.54 -0.54
N ARG A 118 -22.67 3.84 0.07
CA ARG A 118 -22.81 3.85 1.54
C ARG A 118 -21.59 3.24 2.25
N ALA A 119 -20.89 2.28 1.66
CA ALA A 119 -19.63 1.76 2.19
C ALA A 119 -18.47 2.78 2.08
N LYS A 120 -18.42 3.59 1.01
CA LYS A 120 -17.50 4.75 0.92
C LYS A 120 -17.80 5.78 2.00
N ASP A 121 -19.08 6.10 2.22
CA ASP A 121 -19.50 7.03 3.29
C ASP A 121 -19.10 6.50 4.66
N ILE A 122 -19.36 5.20 4.92
CA ILE A 122 -18.97 4.53 6.16
C ILE A 122 -17.45 4.57 6.31
N LEU A 123 -16.67 4.25 5.28
CA LEU A 123 -15.20 4.34 5.36
C LEU A 123 -14.72 5.78 5.56
N THR A 124 -15.41 6.78 5.03
CA THR A 124 -15.09 8.21 5.21
C THR A 124 -15.36 8.67 6.64
N VAL A 125 -16.52 8.32 7.20
CA VAL A 125 -16.86 8.62 8.61
C VAL A 125 -16.00 7.79 9.56
N TRP A 126 -15.79 6.51 9.27
CA TRP A 126 -15.02 5.61 10.13
C TRP A 126 -13.52 5.94 10.12
N ASN A 127 -12.98 6.45 9.00
CA ASN A 127 -11.67 7.11 9.02
C ASN A 127 -11.72 8.33 9.95
N LYS A 128 -12.68 9.25 9.82
CA LYS A 128 -12.77 10.42 10.73
C LYS A 128 -12.98 10.05 12.21
N GLU A 129 -13.58 8.91 12.53
CA GLU A 129 -13.89 8.49 13.91
C GLU A 129 -12.88 7.52 14.54
N LYS A 130 -12.16 6.68 13.76
CA LYS A 130 -11.08 5.82 14.27
C LYS A 130 -9.68 6.34 13.95
N ASN A 131 -9.54 7.13 12.90
CA ASN A 131 -8.34 7.88 12.60
C ASN A 131 -8.64 9.38 12.82
N LEU A 132 -8.41 9.81 14.07
CA LEU A 132 -7.39 10.84 14.23
C LEU A 132 -6.13 10.27 13.58
N ASP A 133 -5.99 10.36 12.25
CA ASP A 133 -4.78 9.86 11.59
C ASP A 133 -3.67 10.72 12.18
N ILE A 134 -2.78 10.10 12.95
CA ILE A 134 -1.67 10.80 13.56
C ILE A 134 -0.85 11.50 12.46
N LYS A 135 -0.91 11.06 11.20
CA LYS A 135 -0.37 11.79 10.05
C LYS A 135 -1.21 12.98 9.58
N GLU A 136 -2.55 12.90 9.48
CA GLU A 136 -3.35 14.07 9.12
C GLU A 136 -3.33 15.12 10.24
N VAL A 137 -3.44 14.68 11.50
CA VAL A 137 -3.31 15.55 12.67
C VAL A 137 -1.89 16.10 12.81
N LEU A 138 -0.83 15.32 12.55
CA LEU A 138 0.53 15.88 12.46
C LEU A 138 0.74 16.76 11.23
N ASN A 139 0.09 16.52 10.10
CA ASN A 139 0.19 17.38 8.92
C ASN A 139 -0.57 18.70 9.14
N GLU A 140 -1.71 18.68 9.84
CA GLU A 140 -2.47 19.86 10.19
C GLU A 140 -1.74 20.64 11.30
N ILE A 141 -1.18 19.96 12.31
CA ILE A 141 -0.28 20.56 13.30
C ILE A 141 1.04 21.04 12.68
N SER A 142 1.62 20.39 11.69
CA SER A 142 2.83 20.85 10.97
C SER A 142 2.54 21.86 9.86
N SER A 143 1.28 22.09 9.50
CA SER A 143 0.87 23.22 8.67
C SER A 143 0.57 24.46 9.54
N ALA A 144 -0.04 24.26 10.72
CA ALA A 144 -0.22 25.30 11.73
C ALA A 144 1.09 25.73 12.40
N VAL A 145 1.92 24.76 12.84
CA VAL A 145 3.32 24.97 13.23
C VAL A 145 4.14 25.03 11.96
N LYS A 146 4.06 26.19 11.29
CA LYS A 146 4.74 26.53 10.03
C LYS A 146 5.98 25.67 9.76
N VAL A 147 5.90 24.81 8.74
CA VAL A 147 7.10 24.32 8.03
C VAL A 147 7.97 25.55 7.77
N GLY A 148 9.21 25.52 8.26
CA GLY A 148 10.04 26.70 8.35
C GLY A 148 10.19 27.36 6.98
N GLU A 149 9.67 28.57 6.83
CA GLU A 149 9.72 29.30 5.55
C GLU A 149 11.18 29.39 5.08
N ILE A 150 11.42 29.08 3.80
CA ILE A 150 12.75 29.17 3.20
C ILE A 150 13.20 30.63 3.27
N ILE A 151 14.36 30.85 3.89
CA ILE A 151 14.97 32.17 3.99
C ILE A 151 16.03 32.35 2.89
N GLU A 152 16.35 33.61 2.60
CA GLU A 152 17.53 34.00 1.82
C GLU A 152 18.69 34.26 2.80
N PHE A 153 19.80 33.52 2.67
CA PHE A 153 20.98 33.64 3.53
C PHE A 153 22.11 34.43 2.85
N GLY A 154 22.70 35.37 3.60
CA GLY A 154 23.84 36.17 3.17
C GLY A 154 23.53 37.22 2.09
N PRO A 155 24.51 38.08 1.73
CA PRO A 155 24.38 39.01 0.60
C PRO A 155 24.06 38.31 -0.73
N ASP A 156 24.49 37.06 -0.89
CA ASP A 156 24.27 36.23 -2.08
C ASP A 156 22.85 35.62 -2.14
N ARG A 157 22.02 35.82 -1.10
CA ARG A 157 20.62 35.37 -1.01
C ARG A 157 20.41 33.86 -1.23
N LEU A 158 21.34 33.05 -0.73
CA LEU A 158 21.28 31.59 -0.87
C LEU A 158 19.99 31.03 -0.25
N PRO A 159 19.22 30.19 -0.96
CA PRO A 159 18.10 29.47 -0.36
C PRO A 159 18.57 28.65 0.84
N ALA A 160 17.93 28.83 1.99
CA ALA A 160 18.35 28.18 3.24
C ALA A 160 17.18 27.87 4.18
N GLY A 161 17.42 26.93 5.11
CA GLY A 161 16.53 26.67 6.23
C GLY A 161 16.64 27.75 7.32
N PRO A 162 15.59 27.97 8.13
CA PRO A 162 15.49 29.11 9.06
C PRO A 162 16.46 29.05 10.26
N ASP A 163 17.16 27.94 10.45
CA ASP A 163 18.12 27.72 11.53
C ASP A 163 19.55 27.50 11.00
N VAL A 164 19.77 27.76 9.69
CA VAL A 164 21.08 27.68 8.98
C VAL A 164 22.21 28.43 9.68
N GLU A 165 21.93 29.55 10.35
CA GLU A 165 22.94 30.31 11.11
C GLU A 165 23.16 29.76 12.54
N LYS A 166 22.09 29.25 13.17
CA LYS A 166 22.04 28.94 14.61
C LYS A 166 22.57 27.55 14.94
N ASP A 167 22.28 26.56 14.10
CA ASP A 167 22.66 25.17 14.36
C ASP A 167 24.19 24.99 14.22
N PRO A 168 24.89 24.32 15.15
CA PRO A 168 26.32 24.04 15.00
C PRO A 168 26.66 23.11 13.82
N THR A 169 25.67 22.40 13.28
CA THR A 169 25.73 21.51 12.12
C THR A 169 25.14 22.21 10.90
N LEU A 170 25.76 22.07 9.73
CA LEU A 170 25.26 22.56 8.45
C LEU A 170 25.08 21.41 7.46
N ILE A 171 23.97 21.40 6.71
CA ILE A 171 23.76 20.50 5.58
C ILE A 171 23.78 21.34 4.29
N ILE A 172 24.71 21.03 3.38
CA ILE A 172 24.82 21.66 2.06
C ILE A 172 24.18 20.73 1.03
N VAL A 173 23.32 21.27 0.17
CA VAL A 173 22.59 20.56 -0.91
C VAL A 173 22.70 21.32 -2.23
N GLU A 174 22.34 20.71 -3.37
CA GLU A 174 22.43 21.40 -4.67
C GLU A 174 21.42 22.56 -4.76
N GLY A 175 20.15 22.27 -4.49
CA GLY A 175 19.03 23.06 -4.97
C GLY A 175 17.99 23.46 -3.93
N ARG A 176 17.02 24.26 -4.38
CA ARG A 176 15.89 24.73 -3.56
C ARG A 176 14.91 23.60 -3.24
N ALA A 177 14.76 22.62 -4.13
CA ALA A 177 13.83 21.51 -3.95
C ALA A 177 14.29 20.54 -2.85
N ASP A 178 15.59 20.27 -2.77
CA ASP A 178 16.23 19.55 -1.66
C ASP A 178 15.89 20.17 -0.31
N ILE A 179 15.98 21.50 -0.22
CA ILE A 179 15.60 22.26 0.99
C ILE A 179 14.12 22.09 1.31
N ILE A 180 13.22 22.16 0.31
CA ILE A 180 11.78 21.92 0.52
C ILE A 180 11.55 20.52 1.09
N ASN A 181 12.23 19.50 0.55
CA ASN A 181 12.06 18.12 0.99
C ASN A 181 12.70 17.87 2.37
N LEU A 182 13.88 18.44 2.65
CA LEU A 182 14.55 18.37 3.94
C LEU A 182 13.77 19.09 5.05
N LEU A 183 13.24 20.29 4.77
CA LEU A 183 12.37 21.04 5.70
C LEU A 183 11.07 20.28 6.01
N ARG A 184 10.48 19.60 5.02
CA ARG A 184 9.30 18.73 5.19
C ARG A 184 9.53 17.61 6.22
N TYR A 185 10.77 17.15 6.39
CA TYR A 185 11.16 16.15 7.39
C TYR A 185 11.92 16.74 8.60
N GLY A 186 11.88 18.07 8.80
CA GLY A 186 12.38 18.74 9.99
C GLY A 186 13.86 19.17 9.98
N TYR A 187 14.59 18.96 8.88
CA TYR A 187 15.97 19.41 8.74
C TYR A 187 16.00 20.90 8.37
N ARG A 188 16.29 21.75 9.36
CA ARG A 188 16.13 23.23 9.29
C ARG A 188 17.45 24.00 9.16
N ASN A 189 18.56 23.28 9.14
CA ASN A 189 19.95 23.75 9.10
C ASN A 189 20.60 23.53 7.71
N THR A 190 19.81 23.72 6.66
CA THR A 190 20.16 23.45 5.26
C THR A 190 20.55 24.72 4.50
N VAL A 191 21.41 24.60 3.49
CA VAL A 191 21.72 25.67 2.52
C VAL A 191 21.98 25.08 1.13
N ALA A 192 21.49 25.75 0.09
CA ALA A 192 21.69 25.34 -1.30
C ALA A 192 22.95 25.99 -1.89
N VAL A 193 23.66 25.29 -2.76
CA VAL A 193 24.79 25.84 -3.53
C VAL A 193 24.29 26.69 -4.71
N GLY A 194 23.21 26.27 -5.37
CA GLY A 194 22.64 26.95 -6.53
C GLY A 194 22.98 26.32 -7.89
N GLY A 195 23.20 25.00 -7.91
CA GLY A 195 23.46 24.22 -9.13
C GLY A 195 24.87 24.32 -9.70
N ALA A 196 25.34 23.25 -10.36
CA ALA A 196 26.72 23.05 -10.83
C ALA A 196 27.23 24.00 -11.95
N ASN A 197 26.54 25.13 -12.20
CA ASN A 197 26.93 26.19 -13.14
C ASN A 197 27.10 27.57 -12.43
N SER A 198 26.91 27.64 -11.12
CA SER A 198 26.91 28.88 -10.33
C SER A 198 28.16 28.97 -9.46
N LYS A 199 29.08 29.90 -9.75
CA LYS A 199 30.31 30.12 -8.94
C LYS A 199 29.97 30.17 -7.45
N ILE A 200 30.47 29.18 -6.70
CA ILE A 200 30.23 29.03 -5.25
C ILE A 200 30.39 30.37 -4.52
N PRO A 201 29.34 30.88 -3.85
CA PRO A 201 29.40 32.20 -3.24
C PRO A 201 30.20 32.25 -1.94
N ASP A 202 30.82 33.41 -1.70
CA ASP A 202 31.70 33.64 -0.57
C ASP A 202 30.95 33.60 0.79
N SER A 203 29.62 33.82 0.79
CA SER A 203 28.75 33.57 1.95
C SER A 203 28.74 32.10 2.38
N LEU A 204 28.70 31.14 1.44
CA LEU A 204 28.69 29.70 1.76
C LEU A 204 30.04 29.25 2.31
N ILE A 205 31.13 29.71 1.69
CA ILE A 205 32.50 29.45 2.15
C ILE A 205 32.67 29.95 3.59
N SER A 206 32.22 31.18 3.88
CA SER A 206 32.31 31.80 5.20
C SER A 206 31.42 31.08 6.23
N LEU A 207 30.18 30.75 5.87
CA LEU A 207 29.25 30.00 6.72
C LEU A 207 29.83 28.63 7.08
N SER A 208 30.34 27.87 6.11
CA SER A 208 30.88 26.51 6.36
C SER A 208 32.02 26.51 7.39
N LYS A 209 32.90 27.52 7.36
CA LYS A 209 34.04 27.66 8.27
C LYS A 209 33.62 27.99 9.70
N ASN A 210 32.46 28.63 9.88
CA ASN A 210 31.89 28.96 11.19
C ASN A 210 31.15 27.78 11.86
N LYS A 211 31.06 26.61 11.22
CA LYS A 211 30.26 25.46 11.68
C LYS A 211 31.12 24.33 12.23
N LYS A 212 30.64 23.72 13.32
CA LYS A 212 31.33 22.60 13.98
C LYS A 212 31.38 21.38 13.07
N VAL A 213 30.24 21.07 12.43
CA VAL A 213 30.10 19.96 11.48
C VAL A 213 29.43 20.48 10.21
N VAL A 214 29.96 20.12 9.06
CA VAL A 214 29.37 20.38 7.74
C VAL A 214 29.25 19.08 6.97
N ILE A 215 28.04 18.82 6.47
CA ILE A 215 27.67 17.64 5.70
C ILE A 215 27.33 18.12 4.29
N ALA A 216 28.04 17.64 3.27
CA ALA A 216 27.55 17.72 1.91
C ALA A 216 26.57 16.56 1.69
N PHE A 217 25.31 16.85 1.37
CA PHE A 217 24.31 15.84 1.01
C PHE A 217 24.04 15.98 -0.48
N VAL A 218 24.54 15.01 -1.25
CA VAL A 218 24.55 15.03 -2.72
C VAL A 218 23.74 13.89 -3.33
N ASP A 219 23.38 14.04 -4.59
CA ASP A 219 22.53 13.11 -5.32
C ASP A 219 23.23 11.79 -5.70
N GLY A 220 22.41 10.79 -6.02
CA GLY A 220 22.84 9.44 -6.38
C GLY A 220 23.40 9.30 -7.80
N ASP A 221 23.71 10.41 -8.46
CA ASP A 221 24.01 10.54 -9.89
C ASP A 221 25.42 11.16 -10.12
N HIS A 222 25.82 11.40 -11.36
CA HIS A 222 27.11 12.05 -11.64
C HIS A 222 27.18 13.55 -11.30
N GLY A 223 26.06 14.29 -11.30
CA GLY A 223 25.97 15.70 -10.89
C GLY A 223 26.38 15.89 -9.43
N GLY A 224 25.87 15.06 -8.52
CA GLY A 224 26.25 15.09 -7.10
C GLY A 224 27.76 14.94 -6.85
N ASP A 225 28.48 14.20 -7.71
CA ASP A 225 29.94 14.05 -7.64
C ASP A 225 30.71 15.23 -8.24
N LEU A 226 30.12 16.00 -9.16
CA LEU A 226 30.70 17.24 -9.67
C LEU A 226 30.61 18.35 -8.61
N ILE A 227 29.47 18.48 -7.95
CA ILE A 227 29.22 19.50 -6.91
C ILE A 227 30.12 19.29 -5.70
N LEU A 228 30.36 18.04 -5.29
CA LEU A 228 31.31 17.76 -4.21
C LEU A 228 32.74 18.22 -4.57
N LYS A 229 33.17 18.03 -5.83
CA LYS A 229 34.48 18.50 -6.32
C LYS A 229 34.53 20.02 -6.42
N GLU A 230 33.44 20.66 -6.82
CA GLU A 230 33.35 22.13 -6.87
C GLU A 230 33.49 22.74 -5.47
N LEU A 231 32.74 22.22 -4.49
CA LEU A 231 32.80 22.64 -3.08
C LEU A 231 34.21 22.48 -2.49
N GLN A 232 34.89 21.38 -2.81
CA GLN A 232 36.30 21.16 -2.43
C GLN A 232 37.24 22.16 -3.12
N GLY A 233 37.10 22.36 -4.43
CA GLY A 233 37.92 23.28 -5.22
C GLY A 233 37.78 24.74 -4.79
N HIS A 234 36.58 25.15 -4.36
CA HIS A 234 36.31 26.47 -3.76
C HIS A 234 36.54 26.53 -2.24
N ASN A 235 37.23 25.52 -1.68
CA ASN A 235 37.76 25.52 -0.32
C ASN A 235 36.69 25.66 0.79
N VAL A 236 35.47 25.17 0.52
CA VAL A 236 34.36 25.05 1.48
C VAL A 236 34.72 23.99 2.52
N LYS A 237 34.42 24.22 3.81
CA LYS A 237 34.59 23.19 4.85
C LYS A 237 33.52 22.12 4.67
N ILE A 238 33.94 20.87 4.47
CA ILE A 238 33.06 19.69 4.53
C ILE A 238 33.76 18.65 5.41
N ASP A 239 33.05 18.13 6.41
CA ASP A 239 33.55 17.08 7.30
C ASP A 239 33.05 15.70 6.85
N TYR A 240 31.77 15.62 6.41
CA TYR A 240 31.11 14.38 5.98
C TYR A 240 30.38 14.54 4.63
N VAL A 241 30.21 13.41 3.93
CA VAL A 241 29.39 13.28 2.73
C VAL A 241 28.25 12.29 3.01
N ALA A 242 27.02 12.77 2.90
CA ALA A 242 25.83 11.93 2.74
C ALA A 242 25.49 11.84 1.25
N ARG A 243 24.96 10.71 0.80
CA ARG A 243 24.57 10.53 -0.60
C ARG A 243 23.23 9.83 -0.72
N ALA A 244 22.40 10.29 -1.67
CA ALA A 244 21.15 9.63 -2.02
C ALA A 244 21.41 8.22 -2.61
N PRO A 245 20.41 7.33 -2.64
CA PRO A 245 20.52 6.05 -3.35
C PRO A 245 20.85 6.25 -4.83
N VAL A 246 21.56 5.31 -5.46
CA VAL A 246 22.00 5.43 -6.86
C VAL A 246 20.82 5.71 -7.79
N GLY A 247 20.92 6.75 -8.61
CA GLY A 247 19.87 7.20 -9.53
C GLY A 247 18.64 7.83 -8.85
N ARG A 248 18.80 8.43 -7.67
CA ARG A 248 17.76 9.20 -6.95
C ARG A 248 18.31 10.57 -6.54
N GLU A 249 17.46 11.58 -6.67
CA GLU A 249 17.74 12.98 -6.30
C GLU A 249 17.24 13.26 -4.87
N VAL A 250 17.87 14.19 -4.14
CA VAL A 250 17.52 14.51 -2.74
C VAL A 250 16.10 15.06 -2.61
N GLU A 251 15.58 15.77 -3.63
CA GLU A 251 14.20 16.23 -3.68
C GLU A 251 13.14 15.10 -3.69
N GLU A 252 13.48 13.91 -4.22
CA GLU A 252 12.54 12.78 -4.31
C GLU A 252 12.51 11.85 -3.08
N LEU A 253 13.41 12.05 -2.10
CA LEU A 253 13.62 11.09 -1.02
C LEU A 253 12.50 11.12 0.03
N THR A 254 12.12 9.94 0.54
CA THR A 254 11.31 9.86 1.76
C THR A 254 12.15 10.19 2.99
N GLY A 255 11.51 10.63 4.08
CA GLY A 255 12.19 10.90 5.36
C GLY A 255 12.97 9.69 5.91
N LYS A 256 12.59 8.46 5.54
CA LYS A 256 13.34 7.23 5.85
C LYS A 256 14.62 7.10 5.04
N GLU A 257 14.60 7.47 3.76
CA GLU A 257 15.80 7.49 2.90
C GLU A 257 16.75 8.61 3.34
N ILE A 258 16.24 9.80 3.65
CA ILE A 258 17.03 10.94 4.17
C ILE A 258 17.71 10.56 5.50
N ALA A 259 16.96 10.04 6.47
CA ALA A 259 17.52 9.61 7.75
C ALA A 259 18.54 8.47 7.57
N LYS A 260 18.35 7.59 6.57
CA LYS A 260 19.33 6.55 6.22
C LYS A 260 20.58 7.13 5.54
N ALA A 261 20.46 8.08 4.62
CA ALA A 261 21.59 8.71 3.95
C ALA A 261 22.47 9.48 4.93
N LEU A 262 21.86 10.29 5.80
CA LEU A 262 22.56 11.05 6.84
C LEU A 262 23.18 10.16 7.92
N SER A 263 22.52 9.07 8.33
CA SER A 263 23.10 8.12 9.31
C SER A 263 24.18 7.20 8.73
N ASN A 264 24.28 7.09 7.40
CA ASN A 264 25.36 6.39 6.70
C ASN A 264 26.35 7.36 6.02
N MET A 265 26.37 8.63 6.44
CA MET A 265 27.34 9.60 5.94
C MET A 265 28.78 9.17 6.26
N VAL A 266 29.70 9.41 5.33
CA VAL A 266 31.12 9.03 5.47
C VAL A 266 32.02 10.27 5.56
N PRO A 267 33.12 10.23 6.32
CA PRO A 267 34.09 11.33 6.33
C PRO A 267 34.62 11.66 4.93
N LEU A 268 34.81 12.94 4.63
CA LEU A 268 35.21 13.41 3.28
C LEU A 268 36.44 12.67 2.72
N GLN A 269 37.46 12.45 3.55
CA GLN A 269 38.69 11.74 3.19
C GLN A 269 38.46 10.25 2.87
N GLN A 270 37.45 9.62 3.45
CA GLN A 270 37.07 8.23 3.14
C GLN A 270 36.26 8.15 1.86
N TYR A 271 35.43 9.17 1.58
CA TYR A 271 34.70 9.28 0.32
C TYR A 271 35.64 9.41 -0.87
N LEU A 272 36.60 10.35 -0.82
CA LEU A 272 37.57 10.59 -1.89
C LEU A 272 38.38 9.34 -2.24
N LYS A 273 38.92 8.63 -1.24
CA LYS A 273 39.68 7.38 -1.44
C LYS A 273 38.88 6.26 -2.12
N ARG A 274 37.55 6.31 -2.09
CA ARG A 274 36.67 5.37 -2.80
C ARG A 274 36.47 5.77 -4.28
N GLN A 275 36.67 7.04 -4.63
CA GLN A 275 36.59 7.55 -6.01
C GLN A 275 37.93 7.52 -6.73
N GLU A 276 39.04 7.65 -6.00
CA GLU A 276 40.41 7.52 -6.51
C GLU A 276 40.78 6.06 -6.87
N MET A 277 39.88 5.10 -6.65
CA MET A 277 39.94 3.74 -7.18
C MET A 277 39.08 3.65 -8.47
N PRO A 278 39.66 3.86 -9.67
CA PRO A 278 38.91 3.77 -10.92
C PRO A 278 38.41 2.35 -11.21
N VAL A 279 37.32 2.27 -11.97
CA VAL A 279 36.64 1.02 -12.31
C VAL A 279 37.50 0.15 -13.23
N GLN A 280 38.03 -0.95 -12.70
CA GLN A 280 38.65 -2.06 -13.46
C GLN A 280 38.11 -3.45 -13.02
N LEU A 281 36.96 -3.49 -12.34
CA LEU A 281 36.31 -4.72 -11.86
C LEU A 281 34.86 -4.88 -12.37
N ALA A 282 34.45 -4.03 -13.32
CA ALA A 282 33.40 -4.40 -14.26
C ALA A 282 34.08 -5.20 -15.39
N GLU A 283 33.45 -6.30 -15.82
CA GLU A 283 33.91 -7.19 -16.89
C GLU A 283 35.24 -7.96 -16.65
N SER A 284 35.25 -8.83 -15.64
CA SER A 284 35.90 -10.15 -15.77
C SER A 284 35.38 -11.18 -14.76
N SER A 285 35.48 -12.46 -15.14
CA SER A 285 34.84 -13.59 -14.47
C SER A 285 35.47 -13.99 -13.13
N GLN A 286 34.64 -14.52 -12.23
CA GLN A 286 34.90 -15.68 -11.36
C GLN A 286 36.35 -15.86 -10.81
N GLY A 287 36.53 -15.74 -9.48
CA GLY A 287 37.46 -16.62 -8.78
C GLY A 287 38.22 -16.08 -7.56
N VAL A 288 38.04 -16.79 -6.44
CA VAL A 288 39.00 -17.02 -5.35
C VAL A 288 39.40 -15.81 -4.45
N VAL A 289 39.39 -16.10 -3.14
CA VAL A 289 39.57 -15.20 -1.99
C VAL A 289 41.04 -15.05 -1.52
N GLN A 290 41.26 -14.19 -0.50
CA GLN A 290 42.48 -14.05 0.35
C GLN A 290 43.64 -13.26 -0.32
N ALA A 291 44.57 -12.59 0.36
CA ALA A 291 44.84 -12.28 1.79
C ALA A 291 45.97 -11.19 1.87
N VAL A 292 46.33 -10.47 2.94
CA VAL A 292 45.75 -9.87 4.18
C VAL A 292 46.75 -8.70 4.58
N VAL A 293 46.61 -7.81 5.57
CA VAL A 293 45.84 -7.71 6.84
C VAL A 293 45.20 -6.29 6.95
N GLN A 294 45.15 -5.45 8.02
CA GLN A 294 45.67 -5.45 9.40
C GLN A 294 44.79 -4.60 10.38
N GLU A 295 44.73 -5.06 11.64
CA GLU A 295 44.64 -4.38 12.97
C GLU A 295 44.19 -2.90 13.13
N THR A 296 43.40 -2.49 14.14
CA THR A 296 42.84 -3.13 15.38
C THR A 296 41.33 -2.76 15.52
N GLU A 297 40.44 -3.29 16.40
CA GLU A 297 40.57 -3.96 17.72
C GLU A 297 39.60 -5.15 17.96
N GLN A 298 40.12 -6.20 18.59
CA GLN A 298 39.51 -7.15 19.55
C GLN A 298 38.02 -7.59 19.47
N LYS A 299 37.79 -8.64 18.67
CA LYS A 299 37.08 -9.91 19.01
C LYS A 299 35.85 -9.90 19.95
N LYS A 300 34.71 -10.34 19.38
CA LYS A 300 34.09 -11.63 19.75
C LYS A 300 33.68 -12.38 18.47
N THR A 301 33.67 -13.71 18.53
CA THR A 301 33.63 -14.60 17.36
C THR A 301 32.22 -15.06 16.98
N GLU A 302 31.88 -14.95 15.70
CA GLU A 302 30.89 -15.81 15.04
C GLU A 302 31.59 -16.60 13.93
N VAL A 303 31.26 -17.88 13.81
CA VAL A 303 31.82 -18.79 12.80
C VAL A 303 30.86 -18.80 11.61
N PRO A 304 31.32 -18.70 10.35
CA PRO A 304 30.44 -18.83 9.19
C PRO A 304 29.75 -20.20 9.21
N ILE A 305 28.42 -20.18 9.27
CA ILE A 305 27.60 -21.38 9.45
C ILE A 305 27.49 -22.12 8.12
N VAL A 306 28.36 -23.11 7.90
CA VAL A 306 28.27 -23.99 6.74
C VAL A 306 27.11 -24.97 6.94
N ILE A 307 26.20 -25.02 5.97
CA ILE A 307 25.04 -25.92 5.97
C ILE A 307 25.45 -27.23 5.29
N PRO A 308 25.32 -28.41 5.94
CA PRO A 308 25.64 -29.68 5.31
C PRO A 308 24.70 -29.98 4.13
N PRO A 309 25.20 -30.54 3.01
CA PRO A 309 24.38 -30.80 1.82
C PRO A 309 23.23 -31.79 2.09
N GLN A 310 23.37 -32.67 3.09
CA GLN A 310 22.31 -33.56 3.56
C GLN A 310 21.09 -32.78 4.10
N ILE A 311 21.31 -31.65 4.78
CA ILE A 311 20.21 -30.80 5.25
C ILE A 311 19.60 -30.02 4.08
N LEU A 312 20.40 -29.58 3.10
CA LEU A 312 19.88 -28.92 1.90
C LEU A 312 18.86 -29.80 1.14
N GLU A 313 19.11 -31.12 1.10
CA GLU A 313 18.20 -32.14 0.56
C GLU A 313 16.90 -32.33 1.37
N GLU A 314 16.88 -32.01 2.66
CA GLU A 314 15.65 -32.00 3.47
C GLU A 314 14.91 -30.67 3.34
N ILE A 315 15.62 -29.55 3.27
CA ILE A 315 15.03 -28.22 3.05
C ILE A 315 14.30 -28.16 1.71
N LYS A 316 14.78 -28.84 0.66
CA LYS A 316 14.07 -28.99 -0.62
C LYS A 316 12.72 -29.72 -0.52
N LYS A 317 12.45 -30.44 0.57
CA LYS A 317 11.23 -31.25 0.79
C LYS A 317 10.20 -30.57 1.70
N LEU A 318 10.55 -29.45 2.32
CA LEU A 318 9.64 -28.66 3.18
C LEU A 318 8.63 -27.76 2.42
N PRO A 319 8.92 -27.16 1.24
CA PRO A 319 7.98 -26.27 0.56
C PRO A 319 6.61 -26.90 0.28
N GLY A 320 5.55 -26.29 0.81
CA GLY A 320 4.18 -26.77 0.70
C GLY A 320 3.72 -27.72 1.80
N THR A 321 4.56 -28.05 2.78
CA THR A 321 4.20 -28.93 3.91
C THR A 321 3.63 -28.18 5.11
N LEU A 322 3.92 -26.88 5.26
CA LEU A 322 3.66 -26.10 6.49
C LEU A 322 4.33 -26.68 7.75
N GLU A 323 5.42 -27.42 7.58
CA GLU A 323 6.26 -27.97 8.66
C GLU A 323 7.59 -27.21 8.80
N GLY A 324 8.26 -27.43 9.93
CA GLY A 324 9.61 -26.96 10.19
C GLY A 324 10.41 -27.95 11.03
N VAL A 325 11.73 -27.78 11.01
CA VAL A 325 12.70 -28.61 11.73
C VAL A 325 13.59 -27.71 12.58
N MET A 326 13.80 -28.10 13.83
CA MET A 326 14.72 -27.46 14.77
C MET A 326 15.98 -28.33 14.90
N TYR A 327 17.15 -27.70 14.81
CA TYR A 327 18.45 -28.38 14.86
C TYR A 327 19.36 -27.83 15.95
N GLY A 328 20.22 -28.71 16.49
CA GLY A 328 21.25 -28.40 17.46
C GLY A 328 22.57 -27.93 16.84
N ASN A 329 23.65 -28.00 17.63
CA ASN A 329 24.95 -27.40 17.32
C ASN A 329 25.66 -28.05 16.12
N ASN A 330 25.36 -29.33 15.85
CA ASN A 330 25.97 -30.11 14.76
C ASN A 330 24.98 -30.43 13.61
N TRP A 331 23.90 -29.65 13.44
CA TRP A 331 22.76 -29.98 12.57
C TRP A 331 22.04 -31.28 12.95
N GLU A 332 22.18 -31.71 14.21
CA GLU A 332 21.40 -32.79 14.80
C GLU A 332 19.92 -32.39 14.87
N GLN A 333 19.02 -33.21 14.32
CA GLN A 333 17.58 -32.96 14.37
C GLN A 333 17.07 -33.11 15.82
N ILE A 334 16.60 -32.00 16.40
CA ILE A 334 16.00 -31.99 17.75
C ILE A 334 14.53 -32.38 17.65
N GLU A 335 13.79 -31.72 16.76
CA GLU A 335 12.36 -31.99 16.57
C GLU A 335 11.86 -31.53 15.19
N LYS A 336 10.78 -32.16 14.71
CA LYS A 336 9.98 -31.71 13.58
C LYS A 336 8.62 -31.23 14.10
N VAL A 337 8.16 -30.07 13.64
CA VAL A 337 7.03 -29.33 14.23
C VAL A 337 6.18 -28.68 13.12
N GLN A 338 4.90 -28.37 13.38
CA GLN A 338 4.16 -27.50 12.45
C GLN A 338 4.62 -26.05 12.61
N VAL A 339 4.51 -25.26 11.54
CA VAL A 339 4.93 -23.84 11.54
C VAL A 339 4.25 -22.99 12.61
N ARG A 340 3.04 -23.37 13.03
CA ARG A 340 2.29 -22.72 14.13
C ARG A 340 2.91 -22.96 15.51
N ASP A 341 3.55 -24.11 15.70
CA ASP A 341 4.06 -24.57 16.99
C ASP A 341 5.52 -24.17 17.23
N ILE A 342 6.21 -23.65 16.20
CA ILE A 342 7.60 -23.18 16.29
C ILE A 342 7.78 -22.16 17.43
N ILE A 343 6.87 -21.18 17.53
CA ILE A 343 6.95 -20.13 18.55
C ILE A 343 6.71 -20.72 19.97
N PRO A 344 5.58 -21.41 20.27
CA PRO A 344 5.39 -22.07 21.56
C PRO A 344 6.54 -23.00 21.97
N LYS A 345 7.06 -23.81 21.03
CA LYS A 345 8.13 -24.76 21.34
C LYS A 345 9.47 -24.07 21.60
N LEU A 346 9.80 -23.01 20.85
CA LEU A 346 10.98 -22.19 21.10
C LEU A 346 10.87 -21.37 22.41
N GLU A 347 9.66 -20.95 22.80
CA GLU A 347 9.39 -20.37 24.13
C GLU A 347 9.68 -21.38 25.26
N THR A 348 9.27 -22.66 25.09
CA THR A 348 9.53 -23.74 26.06
C THR A 348 10.94 -24.36 26.02
N ALA A 349 11.73 -24.10 24.98
CA ALA A 349 13.05 -24.70 24.81
C ALA A 349 14.10 -24.10 25.76
N GLU A 350 15.07 -24.90 26.18
CA GLU A 350 16.24 -24.41 26.94
C GLU A 350 17.12 -23.53 26.05
N ASP A 351 17.65 -22.44 26.62
CA ASP A 351 18.39 -21.42 25.88
C ASP A 351 19.66 -22.02 25.24
N GLY A 352 19.90 -21.75 23.96
CA GLY A 352 21.03 -22.29 23.21
C GLY A 352 20.91 -23.78 22.82
N LYS A 353 19.82 -24.48 23.16
CA LYS A 353 19.56 -25.87 22.74
C LYS A 353 19.23 -25.95 21.25
N VAL A 354 18.33 -25.09 20.78
CA VAL A 354 18.00 -24.93 19.36
C VAL A 354 18.91 -23.85 18.79
N LEU A 355 19.70 -24.18 17.78
CA LEU A 355 20.69 -23.28 17.18
C LEU A 355 20.39 -22.94 15.73
N TYR A 356 19.70 -23.82 15.01
CA TYR A 356 19.23 -23.56 13.65
C TYR A 356 17.75 -23.94 13.51
N ILE A 357 16.95 -23.11 12.84
CA ILE A 357 15.51 -23.36 12.60
C ILE A 357 15.24 -23.23 11.10
N VAL A 358 14.60 -24.23 10.50
CA VAL A 358 14.23 -24.18 9.06
C VAL A 358 12.78 -24.57 8.86
N PHE A 359 11.97 -23.73 8.20
CA PHE A 359 10.52 -23.94 8.14
C PHE A 359 9.79 -23.35 6.93
N ASP A 360 8.72 -24.01 6.50
CA ASP A 360 7.88 -23.59 5.37
C ASP A 360 6.91 -22.45 5.75
N GLY A 361 7.47 -21.28 6.06
CA GLY A 361 6.67 -20.14 6.52
C GLY A 361 7.36 -18.78 6.41
N VAL A 362 6.75 -17.80 7.09
CA VAL A 362 7.20 -16.40 7.07
C VAL A 362 8.06 -16.09 8.28
N ILE A 363 9.29 -15.63 8.05
CA ILE A 363 10.15 -15.10 9.11
C ILE A 363 9.59 -13.74 9.55
N THR A 364 9.05 -13.67 10.76
CA THR A 364 8.45 -12.47 11.36
C THR A 364 9.34 -11.88 12.44
N GLN A 365 9.13 -10.60 12.78
CA GLN A 365 9.87 -9.93 13.86
C GLN A 365 9.74 -10.68 15.21
N ARG A 366 8.54 -11.14 15.60
CA ARG A 366 8.34 -11.91 16.86
C ARG A 366 9.20 -13.17 16.91
N LEU A 367 9.27 -13.93 15.81
CA LEU A 367 10.11 -15.13 15.75
C LEU A 367 11.60 -14.78 15.86
N LEU A 368 12.02 -13.69 15.22
CA LEU A 368 13.40 -13.22 15.23
C LEU A 368 13.86 -12.68 16.59
N ASP A 369 12.99 -11.96 17.29
CA ASP A 369 13.26 -11.43 18.63
C ASP A 369 13.41 -12.60 19.64
N LEU A 370 12.46 -13.54 19.64
CA LEU A 370 12.50 -14.77 20.46
C LEU A 370 13.71 -15.65 20.14
N ALA A 371 14.05 -15.81 18.85
CA ALA A 371 15.23 -16.54 18.41
C ALA A 371 16.53 -15.89 18.89
N SER A 372 16.58 -14.55 18.93
CA SER A 372 17.71 -13.80 19.49
C SER A 372 17.84 -14.01 21.01
N GLU A 373 16.72 -14.00 21.75
CA GLU A 373 16.71 -14.31 23.19
C GLU A 373 17.21 -15.74 23.47
N LYS A 374 16.76 -16.71 22.66
CA LYS A 374 17.14 -18.13 22.76
C LYS A 374 18.52 -18.47 22.17
N ASN A 375 19.29 -17.48 21.71
CA ASN A 375 20.63 -17.65 21.10
C ASN A 375 20.66 -18.54 19.84
N VAL A 376 19.57 -18.57 19.06
CA VAL A 376 19.49 -19.24 17.76
C VAL A 376 20.40 -18.51 16.76
N LYS A 377 21.31 -19.23 16.12
CA LYS A 377 22.33 -18.66 15.21
C LYS A 377 21.82 -18.44 13.78
N LEU A 378 20.86 -19.26 13.31
CA LEU A 378 20.32 -19.19 11.95
C LEU A 378 18.83 -19.52 11.88
N ILE A 379 18.07 -18.72 11.13
CA ILE A 379 16.69 -19.00 10.74
C ILE A 379 16.62 -19.01 9.21
N ALA A 380 16.10 -20.11 8.64
CA ALA A 380 15.73 -20.19 7.24
C ALA A 380 14.23 -20.41 7.06
N GLY A 381 13.64 -19.79 6.03
CA GLY A 381 12.23 -20.01 5.73
C GLY A 381 11.81 -19.56 4.33
N ALA A 382 10.54 -19.77 3.99
CA ALA A 382 10.04 -19.50 2.64
C ALA A 382 10.12 -18.02 2.24
N ARG A 383 9.93 -17.07 3.17
CA ARG A 383 10.07 -15.62 2.93
C ARG A 383 10.24 -14.80 4.21
N ILE A 384 10.89 -13.63 4.12
CA ILE A 384 10.98 -12.66 5.21
C ILE A 384 9.77 -11.71 5.17
N GLY A 385 9.14 -11.46 6.31
CA GLY A 385 7.95 -10.59 6.43
C GLY A 385 8.06 -9.57 7.56
N GLY A 386 8.12 -8.29 7.20
CA GLY A 386 7.96 -7.17 8.16
C GLY A 386 9.09 -6.99 9.19
N VAL A 387 10.27 -7.57 8.96
CA VAL A 387 11.43 -7.44 9.85
C VAL A 387 12.04 -6.03 9.75
N ASN A 388 11.91 -5.26 10.84
CA ASN A 388 12.41 -3.89 10.96
C ASN A 388 13.72 -3.79 11.78
N LYS A 389 13.97 -4.75 12.68
CA LYS A 389 15.24 -4.89 13.42
C LYS A 389 15.83 -6.25 13.12
N ARG A 390 17.10 -6.30 12.71
CA ARG A 390 17.88 -7.54 12.58
C ARG A 390 18.87 -7.61 13.77
N PRO A 391 18.68 -8.53 14.73
CA PRO A 391 19.68 -8.83 15.74
C PRO A 391 20.98 -9.28 15.06
N LYS A 392 22.14 -8.86 15.58
CA LYS A 392 23.45 -9.19 14.96
C LYS A 392 23.80 -10.68 15.06
N ASN A 393 23.26 -11.34 16.06
CA ASN A 393 23.48 -12.74 16.48
C ASN A 393 22.59 -13.77 15.75
N VAL A 394 21.70 -13.34 14.84
CA VAL A 394 20.77 -14.24 14.15
C VAL A 394 20.87 -14.07 12.64
N THR A 395 21.47 -15.06 11.97
CA THR A 395 21.53 -15.11 10.50
C THR A 395 20.14 -15.41 9.93
N LEU A 396 19.71 -14.65 8.92
CA LEU A 396 18.46 -14.89 8.20
C LEU A 396 18.74 -15.33 6.78
N LEU A 397 18.16 -16.46 6.37
CA LEU A 397 18.17 -16.95 4.99
C LEU A 397 16.74 -17.21 4.51
N THR A 398 16.53 -17.19 3.20
CA THR A 398 15.32 -17.69 2.55
C THR A 398 15.60 -18.97 1.77
N PHE A 399 14.55 -19.71 1.43
CA PHE A 399 14.66 -20.84 0.50
C PHE A 399 15.26 -20.43 -0.85
N SER A 400 15.01 -19.20 -1.32
CA SER A 400 15.64 -18.66 -2.53
C SER A 400 17.17 -18.54 -2.40
N ASP A 401 17.67 -18.06 -1.26
CA ASP A 401 19.11 -17.97 -1.01
C ASP A 401 19.77 -19.36 -0.95
N LEU A 402 19.04 -20.34 -0.39
CA LEU A 402 19.48 -21.73 -0.23
C LEU A 402 19.42 -22.59 -1.50
N PHE A 403 18.56 -22.25 -2.46
CA PHE A 403 18.42 -23.00 -3.71
C PHE A 403 19.14 -22.33 -4.89
N THR A 404 19.77 -21.17 -4.68
CA THR A 404 20.62 -20.46 -5.67
C THR A 404 22.11 -20.59 -5.34
N SER A 405 22.47 -21.47 -4.40
CA SER A 405 23.84 -21.80 -3.95
C SER A 405 24.27 -23.19 -4.41
#